data_AF-A0A356AYJ5-F1
#
_entry.id   AF-A0A356AYJ5-F1
#
_cell.length_a   1.000
_cell.length_b   1.000
_cell.length_c   1.000
_cell.angle_alpha   90.00
_cell.angle_beta   90.00
_cell.angle_gamma   90.00
#
_symmetry.space_group_name_H-M   'P 1'
#
loop_
_entity.id
_entity.type
_entity.pdbx_description
1 polymer ?
#
loop_
_entity_poly.entity_id
_entity_poly.type
_entity_poly.pdbx_seq_one_letter_code
_entity_poly.pdbx_strand_id
1 'polypeptide(L)'
;GDEIIGQELMDWLDILLSFFDDPDIKIDFTDAHKRIKFIETQCKHFEAPFAGKPFILLPFQKAFIESIYIFKIYDEEMQEWVKKHTDNTLVIARKGGKTPLIGSINLAEFFCGPTGTKILCSGNDYEQASLMFDAINNMREESSSLAKATRKNLQGIYFGNPRRKKT
;
A
#
# COMPACT_ATOMS: atom_id res chain seq x y z
N GLY A 1 -3.04 -4.09 -26.36
CA GLY A 1 -2.28 -5.35 -26.21
C GLY A 1 -3.02 -6.16 -25.19
N ASP A 2 -3.22 -7.44 -25.46
CA ASP A 2 -4.03 -8.29 -24.59
C ASP A 2 -3.30 -8.48 -23.26
N GLU A 3 -4.02 -8.27 -22.15
CA GLU A 3 -3.48 -8.49 -20.81
C GLU A 3 -3.42 -10.00 -20.58
N ILE A 4 -2.20 -10.52 -20.43
CA ILE A 4 -1.98 -11.95 -20.16
C ILE A 4 -1.84 -12.12 -18.65
N ILE A 5 -2.70 -12.96 -18.07
CA ILE A 5 -2.64 -13.35 -16.67
C ILE A 5 -2.31 -14.84 -16.54
N GLY A 6 -1.65 -15.22 -15.44
CA GLY A 6 -1.40 -16.63 -15.11
C GLY A 6 -2.65 -17.34 -14.61
N GLN A 7 -2.66 -18.67 -14.67
CA GLN A 7 -3.79 -19.49 -14.22
C GLN A 7 -4.13 -19.23 -12.75
N GLU A 8 -3.11 -19.11 -11.90
CA GLU A 8 -3.28 -18.90 -10.46
C GLU A 8 -3.96 -17.56 -10.15
N LEU A 9 -3.68 -16.53 -10.94
CA LEU A 9 -4.36 -15.24 -10.80
C LEU A 9 -5.81 -15.34 -11.27
N MET A 10 -6.08 -16.07 -12.35
CA MET A 10 -7.44 -16.29 -12.84
C MET A 10 -8.29 -17.02 -11.80
N ASP A 11 -7.78 -18.12 -11.24
CA ASP A 11 -8.48 -18.88 -10.20
C ASP A 11 -8.76 -18.00 -8.96
N TRP A 12 -7.82 -17.12 -8.60
CA TRP A 12 -8.02 -16.19 -7.50
C TRP A 12 -9.06 -15.11 -7.81
N LEU A 13 -9.11 -14.62 -9.05
CA LEU A 13 -10.16 -13.68 -9.47
C LEU A 13 -11.54 -14.33 -9.37
N ASP A 14 -11.69 -15.59 -9.78
CA ASP A 14 -12.95 -16.33 -9.64
C ASP A 14 -13.37 -16.47 -8.16
N ILE A 15 -12.42 -16.72 -7.26
CA ILE A 15 -12.67 -16.74 -5.81
C ILE A 15 -13.11 -15.35 -5.32
N LEU A 16 -12.40 -14.29 -5.68
CA LEU A 16 -12.75 -12.92 -5.28
C LEU A 16 -14.14 -12.50 -5.79
N LEU A 17 -14.52 -12.95 -6.99
CA LEU A 17 -15.86 -12.70 -7.54
C LEU A 17 -16.93 -13.39 -6.71
N SER A 18 -16.70 -14.62 -6.24
CA SER A 18 -17.68 -15.32 -5.39
C SER A 18 -17.95 -14.62 -4.05
N PHE A 19 -17.01 -13.85 -3.52
CA PHE A 19 -17.20 -13.08 -2.29
C PHE A 19 -18.21 -11.94 -2.43
N PHE A 20 -18.54 -11.50 -3.64
CA PHE A 20 -19.58 -10.49 -3.84
C PHE A 20 -20.99 -11.01 -3.53
N ASP A 21 -21.18 -12.33 -3.62
CA ASP A 21 -22.45 -13.01 -3.41
C ASP A 21 -22.50 -13.74 -2.05
N ASP A 22 -21.43 -13.68 -1.26
CA ASP A 22 -21.32 -14.36 0.04
C ASP A 22 -21.99 -13.52 1.16
N PRO A 23 -23.05 -14.02 1.82
CA PRO A 23 -23.77 -13.29 2.85
C PRO A 23 -22.96 -13.05 4.14
N ASP A 24 -21.90 -13.83 4.36
CA ASP A 24 -21.03 -13.70 5.55
C ASP A 24 -19.92 -12.66 5.32
N ILE A 25 -19.80 -12.14 4.11
CA ILE A 25 -18.81 -11.13 3.73
C ILE A 25 -19.48 -9.77 3.57
N LYS A 26 -19.00 -8.80 4.34
CA LYS A 26 -19.36 -7.40 4.14
C LYS A 26 -18.38 -6.75 3.17
N ILE A 27 -18.92 -6.10 2.15
CA ILE A 27 -18.15 -5.34 1.16
C ILE A 27 -18.12 -3.86 1.57
N ASP A 28 -16.92 -3.33 1.82
CA ASP A 28 -16.73 -1.94 2.24
C ASP A 28 -15.52 -1.30 1.54
N PHE A 29 -15.78 -0.36 0.64
CA PHE A 29 -14.75 0.33 -0.14
C PHE A 29 -14.03 1.45 0.60
N THR A 30 -14.50 1.84 1.80
CA THR A 30 -14.03 3.05 2.51
C THR A 30 -12.51 3.02 2.74
N ASP A 31 -11.99 1.91 3.24
CA ASP A 31 -10.56 1.74 3.53
C ASP A 31 -9.69 1.73 2.28
N ALA A 32 -10.14 1.05 1.23
CA ALA A 32 -9.45 0.94 -0.05
C ALA A 32 -9.34 2.31 -0.71
N HIS A 33 -10.48 3.01 -0.83
CA HIS A 33 -10.56 4.30 -1.50
C HIS A 33 -9.81 5.39 -0.74
N LYS A 34 -9.79 5.34 0.60
CA LYS A 34 -8.93 6.21 1.41
C LYS A 34 -7.46 6.06 1.03
N ARG A 35 -6.96 4.83 0.88
CA ARG A 35 -5.56 4.54 0.54
C ARG A 35 -5.24 4.86 -0.92
N ILE A 36 -6.12 4.52 -1.85
CA ILE A 36 -5.99 4.88 -3.27
C ILE A 36 -5.91 6.41 -3.41
N LYS A 37 -6.82 7.15 -2.76
CA LYS A 37 -6.81 8.61 -2.77
C LYS A 37 -5.54 9.18 -2.14
N PHE A 38 -5.08 8.62 -1.03
CA PHE A 38 -3.81 9.03 -0.42
C PHE A 38 -2.65 8.83 -1.39
N ILE A 39 -2.55 7.67 -2.02
CA ILE A 39 -1.48 7.34 -2.96
C ILE A 39 -1.47 8.32 -4.13
N GLU A 40 -2.61 8.50 -4.80
CA GLU A 40 -2.68 9.33 -6.01
C GLU A 40 -2.52 10.84 -5.72
N THR A 41 -2.69 11.27 -4.46
CA THR A 41 -2.59 12.69 -4.09
C THR A 41 -1.30 13.05 -3.34
N GLN A 42 -0.73 12.12 -2.56
CA GLN A 42 0.43 12.39 -1.70
C GLN A 42 1.71 11.70 -2.18
N CYS A 43 1.60 10.53 -2.82
CA CYS A 43 2.78 9.79 -3.28
C CYS A 43 3.26 10.29 -4.64
N LYS A 44 4.57 10.31 -4.83
CA LYS A 44 5.22 10.74 -6.07
C LYS A 44 6.27 9.73 -6.51
N HIS A 45 6.46 9.62 -7.81
CA HIS A 45 7.58 8.88 -8.36
C HIS A 45 8.91 9.50 -7.90
N PHE A 46 9.91 8.65 -7.68
CA PHE A 46 11.26 9.05 -7.24
C PHE A 46 12.36 8.70 -8.26
N GLU A 47 12.03 7.96 -9.33
CA GLU A 47 12.97 7.57 -10.39
C GLU A 47 12.67 8.29 -11.70
N ALA A 48 13.71 8.57 -12.48
CA ALA A 48 13.56 9.07 -13.84
C ALA A 48 12.80 8.07 -14.72
N PRO A 49 12.00 8.54 -15.70
CA PRO A 49 11.77 9.94 -16.09
C PRO A 49 10.60 10.61 -15.34
N PHE A 50 10.02 9.96 -14.34
CA PHE A 50 8.77 10.40 -13.70
C PHE A 50 8.98 11.08 -12.34
N ALA A 51 10.22 11.19 -11.86
CA ALA A 51 10.57 11.80 -10.58
C ALA A 51 9.79 13.11 -10.31
N GLY A 52 9.22 13.22 -9.11
CA GLY A 52 8.43 14.35 -8.65
C GLY A 52 6.97 14.37 -9.14
N LYS A 53 6.60 13.56 -10.15
CA LYS A 53 5.22 13.46 -10.65
C LYS A 53 4.35 12.60 -9.72
N PRO A 54 3.04 12.87 -9.63
CA PRO A 54 2.10 12.05 -8.86
C PRO A 54 2.14 10.58 -9.28
N PHE A 55 2.06 9.67 -8.30
CA PHE A 55 1.97 8.23 -8.57
C PHE A 55 0.51 7.83 -8.81
N ILE A 56 0.08 7.87 -10.08
CA ILE A 56 -1.27 7.47 -10.50
C ILE A 56 -1.33 5.96 -10.65
N LEU A 57 -2.26 5.32 -9.96
CA LEU A 57 -2.36 3.86 -9.92
C LEU A 57 -2.99 3.34 -11.22
N LEU A 58 -2.39 2.27 -11.76
CA LEU A 58 -2.98 1.52 -12.87
C LEU A 58 -4.23 0.75 -12.39
N PRO A 59 -5.17 0.40 -13.29
CA PRO A 59 -6.39 -0.32 -12.93
C PRO A 59 -6.13 -1.58 -12.08
N PHE A 60 -5.17 -2.42 -12.47
CA PHE A 60 -4.84 -3.63 -11.70
C PHE A 60 -4.26 -3.32 -10.31
N GLN A 61 -3.56 -2.20 -10.15
CA GLN A 61 -3.00 -1.78 -8.86
C GLN A 61 -4.11 -1.32 -7.92
N LYS A 62 -5.14 -0.64 -8.47
CA LYS A 62 -6.36 -0.30 -7.72
C LYS A 62 -7.11 -1.55 -7.31
N ALA A 63 -7.32 -2.48 -8.25
CA ALA A 63 -7.97 -3.76 -7.97
C ALA A 63 -7.22 -4.58 -6.90
N PHE A 64 -5.88 -4.60 -6.95
CA PHE A 64 -5.06 -5.25 -5.92
C PHE A 64 -5.20 -4.57 -4.55
N ILE A 65 -5.26 -3.24 -4.49
CA ILE A 65 -5.50 -2.52 -3.22
C ILE A 65 -6.93 -2.81 -2.73
N GLU A 66 -7.93 -2.76 -3.59
CA GLU A 66 -9.30 -3.09 -3.23
C GLU A 66 -9.43 -4.52 -2.70
N SER A 67 -8.84 -5.51 -3.37
CA SER A 67 -8.90 -6.91 -2.92
C SER A 67 -8.30 -7.13 -1.53
N ILE A 68 -7.34 -6.29 -1.10
CA ILE A 68 -6.82 -6.32 0.26
C ILE A 68 -7.89 -5.83 1.25
N TYR A 69 -8.55 -4.70 0.98
CA TYR A 69 -9.29 -3.96 2.02
C TYR A 69 -10.82 -4.12 1.99
N ILE A 70 -11.44 -4.46 0.86
CA ILE A 70 -12.90 -4.35 0.70
C ILE A 70 -13.68 -5.49 1.35
N PHE A 71 -13.11 -6.69 1.41
CA PHE A 71 -13.77 -7.85 1.97
C PHE A 71 -13.57 -7.87 3.48
N LYS A 72 -14.66 -7.81 4.23
CA LYS A 72 -14.67 -7.85 5.69
C LYS A 72 -15.43 -9.07 6.19
N ILE A 73 -14.96 -9.65 7.29
CA ILE A 73 -15.63 -10.71 8.04
C ILE A 73 -15.90 -10.21 9.45
N TYR A 74 -17.00 -10.66 10.07
CA TYR A 74 -17.30 -10.28 11.46
C TYR A 74 -16.45 -11.13 12.41
N ASP A 75 -15.72 -10.47 13.29
CA ASP A 75 -14.94 -11.10 14.35
C ASP A 75 -15.78 -11.12 15.63
N GLU A 76 -16.17 -12.31 16.10
CA GLU A 76 -16.98 -12.47 17.30
C GLU A 76 -16.22 -12.13 18.60
N GLU A 77 -14.89 -12.21 18.62
CA GLU A 77 -14.12 -11.86 19.81
C GLU A 77 -14.01 -10.34 19.96
N MET A 78 -13.72 -9.65 18.84
CA MET A 78 -13.57 -8.20 18.80
C MET A 78 -14.90 -7.45 18.67
N GLN A 79 -15.99 -8.16 18.32
CA GLN A 79 -17.31 -7.60 18.04
C GLN A 79 -17.27 -6.51 16.95
N GLU A 80 -16.45 -6.71 15.92
CA GLU A 80 -16.29 -5.77 14.82
C GLU A 80 -16.04 -6.44 13.47
N TRP A 81 -16.22 -5.69 12.38
CA TRP A 81 -15.91 -6.15 11.03
C TRP A 81 -14.43 -5.94 10.72
N VAL A 82 -13.67 -7.02 10.64
CA VAL A 82 -12.24 -7.01 10.36
C VAL A 82 -11.98 -7.36 8.89
N LYS A 83 -10.79 -7.01 8.40
CA LYS A 83 -10.35 -7.33 7.04
C LYS A 83 -10.19 -8.84 6.88
N LYS A 84 -10.80 -9.42 5.84
CA LYS A 84 -10.71 -10.86 5.52
C LYS A 84 -9.29 -11.29 5.14
N HIS A 85 -8.59 -10.49 4.32
CA HIS A 85 -7.26 -10.83 3.83
C HIS A 85 -6.15 -10.18 4.66
N THR A 86 -5.57 -10.94 5.59
CA THR A 86 -4.40 -10.53 6.36
C THR A 86 -3.11 -10.70 5.57
N ASP A 87 -2.98 -11.83 4.87
CA ASP A 87 -1.82 -12.19 4.05
C ASP A 87 -2.14 -12.02 2.57
N ASN A 88 -1.25 -11.34 1.84
CA ASN A 88 -1.48 -10.96 0.44
C ASN A 88 -0.20 -11.18 -0.36
N THR A 89 -0.30 -11.90 -1.48
CA THR A 89 0.83 -12.21 -2.36
C THR A 89 0.63 -11.53 -3.70
N LEU A 90 1.66 -10.81 -4.17
CA LEU A 90 1.66 -10.14 -5.47
C LEU A 90 2.73 -10.77 -6.37
N VAL A 91 2.28 -11.46 -7.42
CA VAL A 91 3.17 -12.03 -8.45
C VAL A 91 3.03 -11.19 -9.72
N ILE A 92 4.10 -10.48 -10.09
CA ILE A 92 4.11 -9.65 -11.31
C ILE A 92 5.43 -9.76 -12.07
N ALA A 93 5.38 -9.44 -13.36
CA ALA A 93 6.56 -9.42 -14.22
C ALA A 93 7.59 -8.35 -13.80
N ARG A 94 8.85 -8.56 -14.22
CA ARG A 94 9.92 -7.58 -14.03
C ARG A 94 9.53 -6.25 -14.69
N LYS A 95 9.85 -5.13 -14.02
CA LYS A 95 9.47 -3.76 -14.42
C LYS A 95 7.96 -3.47 -14.39
N GLY A 96 7.14 -4.35 -13.79
CA GLY A 96 5.69 -4.11 -13.58
C GLY A 96 5.35 -3.11 -12.47
N GLY A 97 6.31 -2.32 -11.97
CA GLY A 97 6.05 -1.31 -10.94
C GLY A 97 5.85 -1.85 -9.51
N LYS A 98 6.38 -3.05 -9.17
CA LYS A 98 6.24 -3.62 -7.81
C LYS A 98 6.73 -2.69 -6.70
N THR A 99 7.95 -2.17 -6.83
CA THR A 99 8.61 -1.37 -5.81
C THR A 99 7.86 -0.07 -5.52
N PRO A 100 7.52 0.78 -6.53
CA PRO A 100 6.73 1.97 -6.25
C PRO A 100 5.33 1.64 -5.72
N LEU A 101 4.69 0.56 -6.18
CA LEU A 101 3.39 0.14 -5.66
C LEU A 101 3.45 -0.19 -4.17
N ILE A 102 4.31 -1.13 -3.77
CA ILE A 102 4.43 -1.55 -2.36
C ILE A 102 4.90 -0.37 -1.48
N GLY A 103 5.80 0.47 -1.99
CA GLY A 103 6.23 1.67 -1.27
C GLY A 103 5.10 2.64 -0.99
N SER A 104 4.22 2.84 -1.98
CA SER A 104 3.04 3.70 -1.84
C SER A 104 1.99 3.12 -0.89
N ILE A 105 1.79 1.79 -0.91
CA ILE A 105 0.88 1.10 0.02
C ILE A 105 1.41 1.21 1.46
N ASN A 106 2.72 1.03 1.68
CA ASN A 106 3.33 1.18 2.99
C ASN A 106 3.18 2.61 3.53
N LEU A 107 3.37 3.64 2.69
CA LEU A 107 3.10 5.02 3.10
C LEU A 107 1.61 5.24 3.37
N ALA A 108 0.73 4.70 2.53
CA ALA A 108 -0.71 4.80 2.76
C ALA A 108 -1.11 4.17 4.09
N GLU A 109 -0.61 2.97 4.41
CA GLU A 109 -0.88 2.31 5.69
C GLU A 109 -0.29 3.10 6.87
N PHE A 110 0.92 3.63 6.71
CA PHE A 110 1.58 4.42 7.76
C PHE A 110 0.81 5.71 8.12
N PHE A 111 0.18 6.36 7.12
CA PHE A 111 -0.55 7.61 7.32
C PHE A 111 -2.06 7.44 7.52
N CYS A 112 -2.68 6.45 6.88
CA CYS A 112 -4.13 6.26 6.88
C CYS A 112 -4.60 5.12 7.77
N GLY A 113 -3.71 4.20 8.14
CA GLY A 113 -4.00 3.07 9.01
C GLY A 113 -4.13 3.47 10.49
N PRO A 114 -4.31 2.47 11.37
CA PRO A 114 -4.39 2.69 12.81
C PRO A 114 -3.14 3.40 13.35
N THR A 115 -3.32 4.27 14.35
CA THR A 115 -2.19 4.93 15.01
C THR A 115 -1.38 3.91 15.78
N GLY A 116 -0.05 3.92 15.58
CA GLY A 116 0.87 2.99 16.24
C GLY A 116 1.24 1.76 15.41
N THR A 117 0.69 1.60 14.20
CA THR A 117 1.08 0.55 13.26
C THR A 117 2.58 0.60 12.96
N LYS A 118 3.25 -0.55 13.10
CA LYS A 118 4.66 -0.73 12.75
C LYS A 118 4.75 -1.49 11.44
N ILE A 119 5.42 -0.88 10.47
CA ILE A 119 5.66 -1.49 9.16
C ILE A 119 7.12 -1.90 9.10
N LEU A 120 7.35 -3.16 8.77
CA LEU A 120 8.68 -3.76 8.63
C LEU A 120 8.89 -4.17 7.17
N CYS A 121 10.08 -3.87 6.65
CA CYS A 121 10.51 -4.37 5.35
C CYS A 121 11.52 -5.49 5.59
N SER A 122 11.26 -6.67 5.06
CA SER A 122 12.15 -7.83 5.12
C SER A 122 12.52 -8.29 3.71
N GLY A 123 13.68 -8.91 3.60
CA GLY A 123 14.21 -9.53 2.40
C GLY A 123 15.15 -10.68 2.77
N ASN A 124 15.71 -11.35 1.77
CA ASN A 124 16.65 -12.45 2.04
C ASN A 124 17.97 -11.95 2.63
N ASP A 125 18.33 -10.71 2.34
CA ASP A 125 19.50 -10.02 2.86
C ASP A 125 19.16 -8.57 3.22
N TYR A 126 20.10 -7.90 3.90
CA TYR A 126 19.92 -6.52 4.35
C TYR A 126 19.83 -5.54 3.17
N GLU A 127 20.51 -5.80 2.05
CA GLU A 127 20.50 -4.91 0.89
C GLU A 127 19.11 -4.90 0.23
N GLN A 128 18.50 -6.07 0.05
CA GLN A 128 17.14 -6.22 -0.47
C GLN A 128 16.11 -5.52 0.41
N ALA A 129 16.23 -5.67 1.73
CA ALA A 129 15.37 -4.94 2.67
C ALA A 129 15.60 -3.42 2.59
N SER A 130 16.86 -2.98 2.46
CA SER A 130 17.22 -1.57 2.32
C SER A 130 16.64 -0.96 1.04
N LEU A 131 16.64 -1.68 -0.08
CA LEU A 131 16.07 -1.18 -1.34
C LEU A 131 14.60 -0.77 -1.18
N MET A 132 13.81 -1.55 -0.45
CA MET A 132 12.41 -1.23 -0.19
C MET A 132 12.27 -0.04 0.77
N PHE A 133 13.09 0.00 1.83
CA PHE A 133 13.11 1.12 2.78
C PHE A 133 13.49 2.44 2.10
N ASP A 134 14.52 2.42 1.25
CA ASP A 134 14.98 3.60 0.52
C ASP A 134 13.95 4.05 -0.52
N ALA A 135 13.28 3.14 -1.22
CA ALA A 135 12.18 3.49 -2.12
C ALA A 135 11.03 4.21 -1.39
N ILE A 136 10.65 3.73 -0.19
CA ILE A 136 9.64 4.38 0.66
C ILE A 136 10.11 5.78 1.08
N ASN A 137 11.37 5.90 1.53
CA ASN A 137 11.92 7.19 1.94
C ASN A 137 12.00 8.19 0.80
N ASN A 138 12.43 7.75 -0.39
CA ASN A 138 12.57 8.62 -1.56
C ASN A 138 11.20 9.12 -2.04
N MET A 139 10.20 8.22 -2.12
CA MET A 139 8.82 8.61 -2.41
C MET A 139 8.26 9.62 -1.40
N ARG A 140 8.59 9.46 -0.11
CA ARG A 140 8.22 10.40 0.95
C ARG A 140 8.93 11.76 0.80
N GLU A 141 10.20 11.77 0.42
CA GLU A 141 11.00 13.00 0.26
C GLU A 141 10.53 13.85 -0.91
N GLU A 142 10.11 13.22 -2.01
CA GLU A 142 9.49 13.91 -3.16
C GLU A 142 8.19 14.63 -2.80
N SER A 143 7.52 14.16 -1.73
CA SER A 143 6.28 14.72 -1.23
C SER A 143 6.51 15.69 -0.06
N SER A 144 6.39 16.99 -0.33
CA SER A 144 6.63 18.02 0.68
C SER A 144 5.69 17.93 1.88
N SER A 145 4.46 17.43 1.72
CA SER A 145 3.51 17.18 2.81
C SER A 145 4.00 16.05 3.72
N LEU A 146 4.38 14.92 3.13
CA LEU A 146 4.85 13.74 3.88
C LEU A 146 6.18 14.02 4.58
N ALA A 147 7.14 14.64 3.88
CA ALA A 147 8.43 15.03 4.44
C ALA A 147 8.31 16.03 5.60
N LYS A 148 7.30 16.92 5.59
CA LYS A 148 7.04 17.84 6.71
C LYS A 148 6.42 17.14 7.92
N ALA A 149 5.61 16.10 7.71
CA ALA A 149 4.94 15.37 8.77
C ALA A 149 5.85 14.35 9.49
N THR A 150 6.92 13.92 8.83
CA THR A 150 7.75 12.79 9.26
C THR A 150 9.24 13.14 9.34
N ARG A 151 10.02 12.24 9.94
CA ARG A 151 11.48 12.28 9.97
C ARG A 151 12.05 10.89 9.67
N LYS A 152 13.25 10.84 9.09
CA LYS A 152 14.07 9.63 8.90
C LYS A 152 15.20 9.59 9.93
N ASN A 153 15.57 8.41 10.40
CA ASN A 153 16.91 8.12 10.94
C ASN A 153 17.41 6.77 10.38
N LEU A 154 18.50 6.23 10.93
CA LEU A 154 19.04 4.93 10.51
C LEU A 154 18.12 3.73 10.80
N GLN A 155 17.21 3.85 11.77
CA GLN A 155 16.34 2.78 12.22
C GLN A 155 14.97 2.78 11.53
N GLY A 156 14.50 3.94 11.06
CA GLY A 156 13.16 4.01 10.48
C GLY A 156 12.67 5.41 10.13
N ILE A 157 11.39 5.45 9.79
CA ILE A 157 10.61 6.67 9.51
C ILE A 157 9.59 6.85 10.63
N TYR A 158 9.51 8.05 11.18
CA TYR A 158 8.67 8.36 12.35
C TYR A 158 7.88 9.65 12.14
N PHE A 159 6.71 9.75 12.76
CA PHE A 159 5.96 11.00 12.85
C PHE A 159 6.67 12.03 13.72
N GLY A 160 6.54 13.31 13.34
CA GLY A 160 7.12 14.45 14.05
C GLY A 160 8.46 14.86 13.46
N ASN A 161 8.44 15.93 12.65
CA ASN A 161 9.66 16.54 12.11
C ASN A 161 10.25 17.54 13.14
N PRO A 162 11.50 17.33 13.64
CA PRO A 162 12.13 18.21 14.63
C PRO A 162 12.34 19.64 14.14
N ARG A 163 12.33 19.87 12.80
CA ARG A 163 12.44 21.21 12.20
C ARG A 163 11.15 22.02 12.27
N ARG A 164 10.05 21.44 12.75
CA ARG A 164 8.79 22.14 12.96
C ARG A 164 8.94 23.04 14.19
N LYS A 165 9.23 24.33 14.00
CA LYS A 165 9.08 25.33 15.06
C LYS A 165 7.64 25.21 15.58
N LYS A 166 7.49 24.90 16.87
CA LYS A 166 6.20 25.03 17.55
C LYS A 166 5.81 26.51 17.40
N THR A 167 4.78 26.75 16.61
CA THR A 167 4.06 28.02 16.56
C THR A 167 2.84 27.84 17.44
#